data_AF-A0A7J7FD42-F1
#
_entry.id   AF-A0A7J7FD42-F1
#
_cell.length_a   1.000
_cell.length_b   1.000
_cell.length_c   1.000
_cell.angle_alpha   90.00
_cell.angle_beta   90.00
_cell.angle_gamma   90.00
#
_symmetry.space_group_name_H-M   'P 1'
#
loop_
_entity.id
_entity.type
_entity.pdbx_description
1 polymer ?
#
loop_
_entity_poly.entity_id
_entity_poly.type
_entity_poly.pdbx_seq_one_letter_code
_entity_poly.pdbx_strand_id
1 'polypeptide(L)'
;MYSLRERKGHAYQEVSEPQDDDYLYCEKCQNFFIDSCAAHGPPTFVKDSAVDKGHPNRSALTLPPGLRIRPSGIPEAGLGVWNEASDLPLGLHFGPYEGQITEDEEAANSGYSWLITKGRNCYEYVDGKDKSWANWMR
;
A
#
# COMPACT_ATOMS: atom_id res chain seq x y z
N MET A 1 49.92 -41.48 -4.52
CA MET A 1 49.07 -40.46 -3.88
C MET A 1 48.24 -39.80 -4.97
N TYR A 2 46.94 -40.05 -5.02
CA TYR A 2 46.05 -39.43 -6.01
C TYR A 2 45.65 -38.03 -5.51
N SER A 3 45.94 -37.00 -6.30
CA SER A 3 45.52 -35.63 -6.01
C SER A 3 44.02 -35.49 -6.25
N LEU A 4 43.28 -35.13 -5.20
CA LEU A 4 41.87 -34.78 -5.29
C LEU A 4 41.75 -33.46 -6.06
N ARG A 5 40.96 -33.47 -7.14
CA ARG A 5 40.68 -32.29 -7.95
C ARG A 5 39.86 -31.30 -7.10
N GLU A 6 40.44 -30.15 -6.78
CA GLU A 6 39.73 -29.06 -6.11
C GLU A 6 38.56 -28.61 -6.99
N ARG A 7 37.33 -28.91 -6.57
CA ARG A 7 36.13 -28.32 -7.16
C ARG A 7 35.91 -26.98 -6.47
N LYS A 8 36.03 -25.88 -7.22
CA LYS A 8 35.51 -24.58 -6.79
C LYS A 8 34.00 -24.73 -6.57
N GLY A 9 33.56 -24.60 -5.32
CA GLY A 9 32.15 -24.53 -4.99
C GLY A 9 31.57 -23.27 -5.63
N HIS A 10 30.73 -23.44 -6.64
CA HIS A 10 29.92 -22.34 -7.14
C HIS A 10 28.76 -22.17 -6.15
N ALA A 11 28.71 -21.05 -5.45
CA ALA A 11 27.55 -20.66 -4.67
C ALA A 11 26.46 -20.26 -5.68
N TYR A 12 25.49 -21.15 -5.89
CA TYR A 12 24.29 -20.81 -6.66
C TYR A 12 23.44 -19.89 -5.79
N GLN A 13 23.22 -18.66 -6.25
CA GLN A 13 22.23 -17.76 -5.69
C GLN A 13 21.03 -17.81 -6.63
N GLU A 14 19.94 -18.44 -6.18
CA GLU A 14 18.68 -18.41 -6.92
C GLU A 14 18.20 -16.97 -7.02
N VAL A 15 17.86 -16.54 -8.22
CA VAL A 15 17.13 -15.27 -8.43
C VAL A 15 15.74 -15.52 -7.89
N SER A 16 15.32 -14.75 -6.88
CA SER A 16 13.95 -14.84 -6.36
C SER A 16 12.98 -14.49 -7.49
N GLU A 17 12.13 -15.45 -7.88
CA GLU A 17 11.00 -15.16 -8.76
C GLU A 17 10.07 -14.15 -8.10
N PRO A 18 9.47 -13.21 -8.86
CA PRO A 18 8.51 -12.26 -8.31
C PRO A 18 7.31 -12.98 -7.70
N GLN A 19 6.88 -12.52 -6.53
CA GLN A 19 5.66 -12.97 -5.88
C GLN A 19 4.43 -12.25 -6.44
N ASP A 20 3.23 -12.73 -6.10
CA ASP A 20 1.97 -12.20 -6.64
C ASP A 20 1.76 -10.71 -6.31
N ASP A 21 2.30 -10.23 -5.18
CA ASP A 21 2.22 -8.85 -4.70
C ASP A 21 3.33 -7.92 -5.22
N ASP A 22 4.27 -8.44 -6.01
CA ASP A 22 5.32 -7.64 -6.68
C ASP A 22 4.82 -6.97 -7.97
N TYR A 23 3.62 -7.33 -8.45
CA TYR A 23 3.06 -6.81 -9.69
C TYR A 23 2.13 -5.62 -9.46
N LEU A 24 2.34 -4.56 -10.23
CA LEU A 24 1.43 -3.43 -10.40
C LEU A 24 0.55 -3.64 -11.63
N TYR A 25 -0.58 -2.92 -11.68
CA TYR A 25 -1.55 -3.02 -12.77
C TYR A 25 -1.71 -1.71 -13.53
N CYS A 26 -1.66 -1.77 -14.86
CA CYS A 26 -1.85 -0.61 -15.71
C CYS A 26 -3.29 -0.53 -16.19
N GLU A 27 -4.07 0.41 -15.66
CA GLU A 27 -5.47 0.62 -16.02
C GLU A 27 -5.71 0.92 -17.51
N LYS A 28 -4.73 1.49 -18.22
CA LYS A 28 -4.87 1.80 -19.65
C LYS A 28 -4.59 0.59 -20.54
N CYS A 29 -3.62 -0.25 -20.17
CA CYS A 29 -3.25 -1.45 -20.93
C CYS A 29 -4.01 -2.70 -20.48
N GLN A 30 -4.66 -2.62 -19.31
CA GLN A 30 -5.32 -3.74 -18.65
C GLN A 30 -4.37 -4.95 -18.45
N ASN A 31 -3.13 -4.66 -18.02
CA ASN A 31 -2.08 -5.68 -17.89
C ASN A 31 -1.13 -5.38 -16.71
N PHE A 32 -0.45 -6.43 -16.23
CA PHE A 32 0.48 -6.39 -15.11
C PHE A 32 1.90 -6.03 -15.53
N PHE A 33 2.65 -5.41 -14.62
CA PHE A 33 4.07 -5.08 -14.76
C PHE A 33 4.74 -4.96 -13.38
N ILE A 34 6.07 -5.01 -13.29
CA ILE A 34 6.79 -4.88 -12.01
C ILE A 34 7.18 -3.42 -11.78
N ASP A 35 8.12 -2.88 -12.56
CA ASP A 35 8.61 -1.51 -12.34
C ASP A 35 7.92 -0.46 -13.20
N SER A 36 7.69 -0.77 -14.49
CA SER A 36 7.12 0.17 -15.44
C SER A 36 6.30 -0.52 -16.52
N CYS A 37 5.20 0.13 -16.92
CA CYS A 37 4.42 -0.28 -18.06
C CYS A 37 5.16 0.10 -19.35
N ALA A 38 5.30 -0.83 -20.30
CA ALA A 38 6.00 -0.59 -21.55
C ALA A 38 5.46 0.62 -22.37
N ALA A 39 4.17 0.91 -22.26
CA ALA A 39 3.53 2.02 -22.98
C ALA A 39 3.44 3.32 -22.16
N HIS A 40 3.34 3.21 -20.83
CA HIS A 40 2.98 4.34 -19.95
C HIS A 40 4.05 4.69 -18.91
N GLY A 41 5.16 3.96 -18.87
CA GLY A 41 6.23 4.17 -17.91
C GLY A 41 5.85 3.74 -16.48
N PRO A 42 6.60 4.20 -15.48
CA PRO A 42 6.32 3.91 -14.08
C PRO A 42 5.04 4.63 -13.59
N PRO A 43 4.31 4.05 -12.63
CA PRO A 43 3.10 4.66 -12.09
C PRO A 43 3.42 5.90 -11.24
N THR A 44 2.46 6.80 -11.16
CA THR A 44 2.57 8.01 -10.33
C THR A 44 1.99 7.74 -8.95
N PHE A 45 2.84 7.83 -7.92
CA PHE A 45 2.43 7.73 -6.52
C PHE A 45 2.31 9.13 -5.90
N VAL A 46 1.13 9.46 -5.40
CA VAL A 46 0.91 10.67 -4.62
C VAL A 46 1.45 10.44 -3.21
N LYS A 47 2.29 11.37 -2.76
CA LYS A 47 2.85 11.33 -1.41
C LYS A 47 1.91 11.98 -0.42
N ASP A 48 1.75 11.33 0.72
CA ASP A 48 1.09 11.91 1.88
C ASP A 48 1.84 13.15 2.38
N SER A 49 1.10 14.08 2.97
CA SER A 49 1.68 15.21 3.69
C SER A 49 2.45 14.70 4.92
N ALA A 50 3.68 15.17 5.12
CA ALA A 50 4.55 14.68 6.18
C ALA A 50 4.05 15.10 7.57
N VAL A 51 3.75 14.11 8.42
CA VAL A 51 3.30 14.31 9.81
C VAL A 51 3.83 13.18 10.69
N ASP A 52 4.35 13.54 11.86
CA ASP A 52 4.89 12.57 12.82
C ASP A 52 3.81 11.61 13.33
N LYS A 53 4.20 10.33 13.49
CA LYS A 53 3.36 9.31 14.13
C LYS A 53 3.07 9.68 15.59
N GLY A 54 1.84 9.44 16.04
CA GLY A 54 1.38 9.81 17.38
C GLY A 54 0.77 11.20 17.48
N HIS A 55 0.82 12.03 16.43
CA HIS A 55 0.09 13.30 16.42
C HIS A 55 -1.43 13.04 16.49
N PRO A 56 -2.20 13.65 17.42
CA PRO A 56 -3.61 13.29 17.63
C PRO A 56 -4.51 13.41 16.39
N ASN A 57 -4.19 14.33 15.50
CA ASN A 57 -4.89 14.56 14.24
C ASN A 57 -4.10 14.12 13.00
N ARG A 58 -3.19 13.16 13.14
CA ARG A 58 -2.29 12.73 12.06
C ARG A 58 -3.03 12.35 10.80
N SER A 59 -4.02 11.47 10.88
CA SER A 59 -4.78 11.00 9.72
C SER A 59 -5.30 12.15 8.85
N ALA A 60 -5.92 13.17 9.43
CA ALA A 60 -6.40 14.32 8.66
C ALA A 60 -5.25 15.18 8.09
N LEU A 61 -4.14 15.32 8.83
CA LEU A 61 -3.00 16.14 8.42
C LEU A 61 -2.12 15.48 7.35
N THR A 62 -2.16 14.15 7.23
CA THR A 62 -1.46 13.42 6.16
C THR A 62 -2.10 13.58 4.78
N LEU A 63 -3.27 14.22 4.70
CA LEU A 63 -4.01 14.42 3.45
C LEU A 63 -3.14 15.15 2.39
N PRO A 64 -2.98 14.59 1.18
CA PRO A 64 -2.26 15.24 0.10
C PRO A 64 -2.95 16.56 -0.34
N PRO A 65 -2.17 17.54 -0.84
CA PRO A 65 -2.72 18.75 -1.42
C PRO A 65 -3.72 18.46 -2.55
N GLY A 66 -4.80 19.24 -2.61
CA GLY A 66 -5.85 19.12 -3.63
C GLY A 66 -7.00 18.19 -3.25
N LEU A 67 -6.90 17.49 -2.12
CA LEU A 67 -7.99 16.76 -1.50
C LEU A 67 -8.53 17.50 -0.27
N ARG A 68 -9.78 17.23 0.11
CA ARG A 68 -10.39 17.72 1.35
C ARG A 68 -11.23 16.65 2.05
N ILE A 69 -11.15 16.62 3.37
CA ILE A 69 -12.06 15.86 4.24
C ILE A 69 -13.27 16.72 4.57
N ARG A 70 -14.48 16.24 4.26
CA ARG A 70 -15.77 16.89 4.57
C ARG A 70 -16.88 15.84 4.72
N PRO A 71 -18.10 16.19 5.17
CA PRO A 71 -19.19 15.22 5.26
C PRO A 71 -19.40 14.45 3.95
N SER A 72 -19.61 13.13 4.07
CA SER A 72 -19.87 12.26 2.93
C SER A 72 -21.22 12.59 2.31
N GLY A 73 -21.33 12.41 0.99
CA GLY A 73 -22.61 12.47 0.29
C GLY A 73 -23.45 11.20 0.48
N ILE A 74 -22.84 10.12 1.00
CA ILE A 74 -23.53 8.87 1.32
C ILE A 74 -24.25 9.07 2.67
N PRO A 75 -25.57 8.81 2.75
CA PRO A 75 -26.33 8.93 3.99
C PRO A 75 -25.69 8.12 5.13
N GLU A 76 -25.62 8.72 6.32
CA GLU A 76 -25.15 8.08 7.57
C GLU A 76 -23.70 7.58 7.55
N ALA A 77 -22.89 7.92 6.54
CA ALA A 77 -21.49 7.48 6.43
C ALA A 77 -20.46 8.36 7.17
N GLY A 78 -20.88 9.50 7.74
CA GLY A 78 -19.98 10.42 8.44
C GLY A 78 -19.13 11.28 7.49
N LEU A 79 -17.81 11.20 7.60
CA LEU A 79 -16.86 11.99 6.78
C LEU A 79 -16.41 11.20 5.55
N GLY A 80 -16.01 11.91 4.50
CA GLY A 80 -15.40 11.35 3.31
C GLY A 80 -14.32 12.27 2.73
N VAL A 81 -13.55 11.74 1.79
CA VAL A 81 -12.49 12.47 1.09
C VAL A 81 -13.00 12.91 -0.28
N TRP A 82 -12.72 14.16 -0.63
CA TRP A 82 -13.19 14.77 -1.86
C TRP A 82 -12.04 15.39 -2.63
N ASN A 83 -12.08 15.27 -3.95
CA ASN A 83 -11.22 16.01 -4.84
C ASN A 83 -11.69 17.47 -4.96
N GLU A 84 -10.78 18.44 -4.81
CA GLU A 84 -11.09 19.87 -4.87
C GLU A 84 -10.22 20.67 -5.85
N ALA A 85 -9.05 20.17 -6.25
CA ALA A 85 -8.12 20.94 -7.08
C ALA A 85 -8.36 20.75 -8.59
N SER A 86 -8.12 19.54 -9.09
CA SER A 86 -8.10 19.24 -10.52
C SER A 86 -8.44 17.77 -10.76
N ASP A 87 -8.73 17.42 -12.01
CA ASP A 87 -8.98 16.03 -12.39
C ASP A 87 -7.83 15.12 -11.96
N LEU A 88 -8.18 13.99 -11.34
CA LEU A 88 -7.22 12.95 -10.99
C LEU A 88 -7.05 12.03 -12.21
N PRO A 89 -5.84 11.89 -12.78
CA PRO A 89 -5.62 11.05 -13.95
C PRO A 89 -5.82 9.56 -13.62
N LEU A 90 -6.25 8.79 -14.62
CA LEU A 90 -6.36 7.33 -14.51
C LEU A 90 -4.99 6.70 -14.22
N GLY A 91 -4.95 5.76 -13.28
CA GLY A 91 -3.73 5.06 -12.86
C GLY A 91 -2.91 5.80 -11.79
N LEU A 92 -3.48 6.81 -11.14
CA LEU A 92 -2.88 7.47 -9.99
C LEU A 92 -2.95 6.56 -8.75
N HIS A 93 -1.82 6.43 -8.05
CA HIS A 93 -1.71 5.58 -6.86
C HIS A 93 -1.63 6.42 -5.59
N PHE A 94 -2.33 5.97 -4.55
CA PHE A 94 -2.31 6.53 -3.20
C PHE A 94 -1.89 5.46 -2.20
N GLY A 95 -1.16 5.86 -1.16
CA GLY A 95 -0.78 4.98 -0.05
C GLY A 95 0.72 4.93 0.22
N PRO A 96 1.18 3.94 1.01
CA PRO A 96 0.38 2.81 1.53
C PRO A 96 -0.72 3.24 2.53
N TYR A 97 -1.74 2.40 2.71
CA TYR A 97 -2.69 2.56 3.82
C TYR A 97 -1.93 2.35 5.15
N GLU A 98 -2.09 3.27 6.10
CA GLU A 98 -1.38 3.20 7.37
C GLU A 98 -2.32 2.91 8.55
N GLY A 99 -1.81 2.16 9.51
CA GLY A 99 -2.52 1.76 10.72
C GLY A 99 -1.64 0.88 11.60
N GLN A 100 -2.24 0.31 12.64
CA GLN A 100 -1.60 -0.68 13.49
C GLN A 100 -1.60 -2.05 12.80
N ILE A 101 -0.43 -2.68 12.68
CA ILE A 101 -0.32 -4.06 12.18
C ILE A 101 -0.65 -5.03 13.31
N THR A 102 -1.53 -6.00 13.05
CA THR A 102 -1.94 -7.01 14.04
C THR A 102 -2.39 -8.30 13.38
N GLU A 103 -2.28 -9.43 14.08
CA GLU A 103 -2.88 -10.72 13.70
C GLU A 103 -4.23 -10.96 14.40
N ASP A 104 -4.66 -10.01 15.24
CA ASP A 104 -5.92 -10.09 15.99
C ASP A 104 -7.14 -10.03 15.06
N GLU A 105 -7.96 -11.08 15.07
CA GLU A 105 -9.19 -11.17 14.29
C GLU A 105 -10.24 -10.12 14.68
N GLU A 106 -10.16 -9.54 15.89
CA GLU A 106 -11.03 -8.42 16.27
C GLU A 106 -10.82 -7.19 15.37
N ALA A 107 -9.63 -7.04 14.78
CA ALA A 107 -9.34 -5.97 13.82
C ALA A 107 -10.27 -6.02 12.60
N ALA A 108 -10.74 -7.21 12.19
CA ALA A 108 -11.70 -7.35 11.08
C ALA A 108 -13.02 -6.60 11.33
N ASN A 109 -13.36 -6.36 12.61
CA ASN A 109 -14.58 -5.68 13.01
C ASN A 109 -14.38 -4.17 13.27
N SER A 110 -13.17 -3.62 13.07
CA SER A 110 -12.89 -2.21 13.36
C SER A 110 -13.62 -1.24 12.43
N GLY A 111 -13.99 -1.70 11.23
CA GLY A 111 -14.51 -0.88 10.12
C GLY A 111 -13.44 -0.09 9.37
N TYR A 112 -12.17 -0.19 9.80
CA TYR A 112 -11.02 0.54 9.29
C TYR A 112 -9.82 -0.38 9.00
N SER A 113 -10.07 -1.68 8.84
CA SER A 113 -9.00 -2.67 8.65
C SER A 113 -8.94 -3.20 7.23
N TRP A 114 -7.72 -3.39 6.74
CA TRP A 114 -7.44 -4.16 5.53
C TRP A 114 -6.72 -5.45 5.89
N LEU A 115 -7.15 -6.57 5.29
CA LEU A 115 -6.49 -7.87 5.38
C LEU A 115 -5.30 -7.92 4.40
N ILE A 116 -4.13 -8.27 4.90
CA ILE A 116 -2.90 -8.46 4.14
C ILE A 116 -2.56 -9.95 4.16
N THR A 117 -2.47 -10.57 2.98
CA THR A 117 -1.98 -11.94 2.84
C THR A 117 -0.45 -11.96 2.88
N LYS A 118 0.12 -12.92 3.61
CA LYS A 118 1.57 -13.23 3.59
C LYS A 118 1.91 -14.47 2.77
N GLY A 119 0.95 -14.93 1.96
CA GLY A 119 1.02 -16.22 1.29
C GLY A 119 0.82 -17.38 2.27
N ARG A 120 0.75 -18.60 1.72
CA ARG A 120 0.61 -19.86 2.50
C ARG A 120 -0.55 -19.88 3.51
N ASN A 121 -1.65 -19.17 3.21
CA ASN A 121 -2.82 -19.00 4.09
C ASN A 121 -2.51 -18.30 5.43
N CYS A 122 -1.46 -17.49 5.49
CA CYS A 122 -1.16 -16.62 6.63
C CYS A 122 -1.62 -15.19 6.31
N TYR A 123 -2.21 -14.52 7.30
CA TYR A 123 -2.77 -13.18 7.13
C TYR A 123 -2.43 -12.27 8.32
N GLU A 124 -2.39 -10.98 8.05
CA GLU A 124 -2.34 -9.90 9.03
C GLU A 124 -3.40 -8.84 8.69
N TYR A 125 -3.64 -7.93 9.62
CA TYR A 125 -4.47 -6.77 9.43
C TYR A 125 -3.65 -5.50 9.58
N VAL A 126 -3.96 -4.47 8.79
CA VAL A 126 -3.58 -3.09 9.07
C VAL A 126 -4.83 -2.32 9.50
N ASP A 127 -4.93 -2.01 10.80
CA ASP A 127 -6.09 -1.32 11.38
C ASP A 127 -5.84 0.20 11.50
N GLY A 128 -6.54 0.98 10.68
CA GLY A 128 -6.48 2.44 10.68
C GLY A 128 -7.43 3.12 11.67
N LYS A 129 -8.01 2.39 12.63
CA LYS A 129 -8.97 2.94 13.60
C LYS A 129 -8.41 4.13 14.38
N ASP A 130 -7.18 4.04 14.89
CA ASP A 130 -6.53 5.13 15.63
C ASP A 130 -6.02 6.23 14.69
N LYS A 131 -6.62 7.41 14.81
CA LYS A 131 -6.30 8.60 13.99
C LYS A 131 -4.86 9.09 14.13
N SER A 132 -4.18 8.75 15.22
CA SER A 132 -2.79 9.14 15.49
C SER A 132 -1.76 8.20 14.86
N TRP A 133 -2.19 7.01 14.47
CA TRP A 133 -1.36 5.99 13.82
C TRP A 133 -1.72 5.74 12.35
N ALA A 134 -2.93 6.12 11.94
CA ALA A 134 -3.41 6.02 10.57
C ALA A 134 -3.09 7.26 9.72
N ASN A 135 -3.27 7.13 8.40
CA ASN A 135 -3.25 8.23 7.45
C ASN A 135 -4.67 8.62 7.00
N TRP A 136 -4.76 9.53 6.03
CA TRP A 136 -6.02 10.12 5.54
C TRP A 136 -6.94 9.13 4.80
N MET A 137 -6.42 7.95 4.43
CA MET A 137 -7.17 6.93 3.69
C MET A 137 -8.16 6.15 4.57
N ARG A 138 -8.14 6.36 5.89
CA ARG A 138 -9.04 5.72 6.86
C ARG A 138 -10.50 6.16 6.72
#